data_AF-A0A9D2AFD2-F1
#
_entry.id   AF-A0A9D2AFD2-F1
#
_cell.length_a   1.000
_cell.length_b   1.000
_cell.length_c   1.000
_cell.angle_alpha   90.00
_cell.angle_beta   90.00
_cell.angle_gamma   90.00
#
_symmetry.space_group_name_H-M   'P 1'
#
loop_
_entity.id
_entity.type
_entity.pdbx_description
1 polymer ?
#
loop_
_entity_poly.entity_id
_entity_poly.type
_entity_poly.pdbx_seq_one_letter_code
_entity_poly.pdbx_strand_id
1 'polypeptide(L)' 'MRKVVRSERLANNIIWWFEGDCWGLLRLSGTEPLVRIFAEAENRENAQKIIDVLKNSVKNCVGKV' A
#
# COMPACT_ATOMS: atom_id res chain seq x y z
N MET A 1 10.44 -1.93 -10.82
CA MET A 1 9.51 -1.41 -9.78
C MET A 1 8.95 -0.11 -10.31
N ARG A 2 7.61 0.08 -10.32
CA ARG A 2 6.99 1.31 -10.86
C ARG A 2 7.42 2.51 -10.02
N LYS A 3 7.57 3.67 -10.65
CA LYS A 3 7.87 4.91 -9.96
C LYS A 3 6.62 5.42 -9.23
N VAL A 4 6.81 5.92 -8.00
CA VAL A 4 5.77 6.66 -7.29
C VAL A 4 5.69 8.07 -7.89
N VAL A 5 4.52 8.43 -8.39
CA VAL A 5 4.22 9.77 -8.93
C VAL A 5 3.81 10.71 -7.82
N ARG A 6 2.97 10.21 -6.90
CA ARG A 6 2.44 10.97 -5.77
C ARG A 6 2.23 10.06 -4.57
N SER A 7 2.36 10.61 -3.37
CA SER A 7 1.87 9.98 -2.15
C SER A 7 1.02 10.95 -1.37
N GLU A 8 -0.04 10.45 -0.76
CA GLU A 8 -0.95 11.23 0.07
C GLU A 8 -1.18 10.53 1.40
N ARG A 9 -1.41 11.35 2.43
CA ARG A 9 -1.84 10.88 3.73
C ARG A 9 -3.16 11.55 4.07
N LEU A 10 -4.19 10.73 4.26
CA LEU A 10 -5.55 11.18 4.58
C LEU A 10 -6.04 10.42 5.81
N ALA A 11 -6.04 11.10 6.96
CA ALA A 11 -6.30 10.48 8.25
C ALA A 11 -5.45 9.20 8.48
N ASN A 12 -6.11 8.05 8.58
CA ASN A 12 -5.48 6.74 8.83
C ASN A 12 -5.08 6.00 7.53
N ASN A 13 -5.19 6.67 6.38
CA ASN A 13 -4.86 6.14 5.07
C ASN A 13 -3.55 6.74 4.57
N ILE A 14 -2.73 5.92 3.93
CA ILE A 14 -1.58 6.34 3.12
C ILE A 14 -1.79 5.76 1.73
N ILE A 15 -1.82 6.63 0.72
CA ILE A 15 -2.06 6.26 -0.68
C ILE A 15 -0.80 6.58 -1.47
N TRP A 16 -0.37 5.64 -2.30
CA TRP A 16 0.67 5.84 -3.30
C TRP A 16 0.06 5.72 -4.68
N TRP A 17 0.26 6.74 -5.50
CA TRP A 17 -0.04 6.74 -6.93
C TRP A 17 1.23 6.40 -7.69
N PHE A 18 1.15 5.39 -8.54
CA PHE A 18 2.22 4.93 -9.40
C PHE A 18 1.95 5.32 -10.85
N GLU A 19 2.99 5.28 -11.68
CA GLU A 19 2.83 5.44 -13.13
C GLU A 19 1.84 4.41 -13.70
N GLY A 20 1.08 4.82 -14.73
CA GLY A 20 0.06 3.99 -15.37
C GLY A 20 -1.27 3.94 -14.61
N ASP A 21 -1.61 5.01 -13.88
CA ASP A 21 -2.86 5.15 -13.12
C ASP A 21 -3.09 4.02 -12.08
N CYS A 22 -2.00 3.40 -11.63
CA CYS A 22 -2.02 2.36 -10.61
C CYS A 22 -1.90 2.99 -9.24
N TRP A 23 -2.47 2.35 -8.21
CA TRP A 23 -2.35 2.85 -6.85
C TRP A 23 -2.28 1.73 -5.81
N GLY A 24 -1.73 2.09 -4.65
CA GLY A 24 -1.70 1.24 -3.47
C GLY A 24 -2.15 2.04 -2.24
N LEU A 25 -3.00 1.45 -1.42
CA LEU A 25 -3.53 2.06 -0.20
C LEU A 25 -3.17 1.19 1.00
N LEU A 26 -2.58 1.81 2.00
CA LEU A 26 -2.45 1.27 3.34
C LEU A 26 -3.44 1.97 4.26
N ARG A 27 -4.29 1.20 4.94
CA ARG A 27 -5.25 1.72 5.92
C ARG A 27 -5.00 1.09 7.28
N LEU A 28 -4.71 1.95 8.25
CA LEU A 28 -4.69 1.56 9.66
C LEU A 28 -6.15 1.47 10.15
N SER A 29 -6.57 0.28 10.60
CA SER A 29 -7.91 0.11 11.15
C SER A 29 -8.05 0.87 12.46
N GLY A 30 -9.15 1.60 12.64
CA GLY A 30 -9.43 2.35 13.87
C GLY A 30 -10.13 1.54 14.95
N THR A 31 -10.72 0.39 14.57
CA THR A 31 -11.56 -0.43 15.45
C THR A 31 -11.02 -1.84 15.65
N GLU A 32 -10.01 -2.24 14.90
CA GLU A 32 -9.42 -3.57 14.94
C GLU A 32 -7.89 -3.44 14.91
N PRO A 33 -7.13 -4.34 15.56
CA PRO A 33 -5.67 -4.29 15.58
C PRO A 33 -5.07 -4.86 14.28
N LEU A 34 -5.43 -4.28 13.13
CA LEU A 34 -4.97 -4.74 11.83
C LEU A 34 -4.71 -3.61 10.83
N VAL A 35 -3.84 -3.91 9.86
CA VAL A 35 -3.53 -3.04 8.73
C VAL A 35 -4.15 -3.66 7.48
N ARG A 36 -4.94 -2.87 6.73
CA ARG A 36 -5.50 -3.28 5.44
C ARG A 36 -4.65 -2.73 4.31
N ILE A 37 -4.48 -3.53 3.26
CA ILE A 37 -3.75 -3.16 2.05
C ILE A 37 -4.67 -3.40 0.87
N PHE A 38 -4.80 -2.38 0.02
CA PHE A 38 -5.52 -2.44 -1.25
C PHE A 38 -4.59 -2.00 -2.37
N ALA A 39 -4.78 -2.53 -3.56
CA ALA A 39 -4.05 -2.11 -4.73
C ALA A 39 -4.92 -2.24 -5.98
N GLU A 40 -4.70 -1.34 -6.92
CA GLU A 40 -5.29 -1.37 -8.24
C GLU A 40 -4.19 -1.24 -9.28
N ALA A 41 -4.31 -2.07 -10.32
CA ALA A 41 -3.41 -2.10 -11.45
C ALA A 41 -4.13 -2.73 -12.65
N GLU A 42 -3.45 -2.75 -13.79
CA GLU A 42 -4.01 -3.20 -15.06
C GLU A 42 -4.35 -4.70 -15.08
N ASN A 43 -3.70 -5.49 -14.21
CA ASN A 43 -3.98 -6.91 -14.04
C ASN A 43 -3.66 -7.38 -12.62
N ARG A 44 -4.13 -8.59 -12.31
CA ARG A 44 -4.00 -9.22 -11.00
C ARG A 44 -2.54 -9.37 -10.57
N GLU A 45 -1.66 -9.78 -11.48
CA GLU A 45 -0.25 -9.98 -11.19
C GLU A 45 0.43 -8.68 -10.74
N ASN A 46 0.10 -7.56 -11.39
CA ASN A 46 0.62 -6.26 -11.06
C ASN A 46 0.06 -5.73 -9.73
N ALA A 47 -1.24 -5.90 -9.47
CA ALA A 47 -1.84 -5.53 -8.20
C ALA A 47 -1.21 -6.33 -7.04
N GLN A 48 -0.96 -7.63 -7.25
CA GLN A 48 -0.32 -8.48 -6.25
C GLN A 48 1.11 -8.01 -5.93
N LYS A 49 1.90 -7.60 -6.93
CA LYS A 49 3.24 -7.04 -6.71
C LYS A 49 3.19 -5.78 -5.83
N ILE A 50 2.20 -4.90 -6.02
CA ILE A 50 2.02 -3.71 -5.16
C ILE A 50 1.71 -4.14 -3.72
N ILE A 51 0.78 -5.09 -3.55
CA ILE A 51 0.43 -5.64 -2.23
C ILE A 51 1.66 -6.20 -1.53
N ASP A 52 2.48 -7.00 -2.23
CA ASP A 52 3.65 -7.66 -1.63
C ASP A 52 4.70 -6.65 -1.17
N VAL A 53 4.93 -5.59 -1.96
CA VAL A 53 5.82 -4.48 -1.58
C VAL A 53 5.32 -3.78 -0.32
N LEU A 54 4.04 -3.41 -0.28
CA LEU A 54 3.46 -2.72 0.88
C LEU A 54 3.46 -3.62 2.12
N LYS A 55 3.13 -4.90 1.96
CA LYS A 55 3.12 -5.90 3.04
C LYS A 55 4.51 -6.11 3.63
N ASN A 56 5.54 -6.21 2.80
CA ASN A 56 6.92 -6.33 3.25
C ASN A 56 7.39 -5.05 3.96
N SER A 57 6.98 -3.89 3.47
CA SER A 57 7.28 -2.60 4.12
C SER A 57 6.67 -2.53 5.54
N VAL A 58 5.41 -2.95 5.70
CA VAL A 58 4.76 -3.02 7.02
C VAL A 58 5.47 -4.00 7.96
N LYS A 59 5.78 -5.22 7.48
CA LYS A 59 6.49 -6.23 8.29
C LYS A 59 7.82 -5.69 8.83
N ASN A 60 8.58 -4.99 8.00
CA ASN A 60 9.88 -4.42 8.36
C ASN A 60 9.77 -3.29 9.40
N CYS A 61 8.62 -2.63 9.49
CA CYS A 61 8.37 -1.59 10.49
C CYS A 61 7.85 -2.17 11.83
N VAL A 62 7.04 -3.23 11.78
CA VAL A 62 6.40 -3.82 12.98
C VAL A 62 7.34 -4.77 13.72
N GLY A 63 8.29 -5.43 13.03
CA GLY A 63 9.23 -6.37 13.64
C GLY A 63 10.46 -5.75 14.31
N LYS A 64 10.50 -4.43 14.53
CA LYS A 64 11.62 -3.71 15.16
C LYS A 64 11.34 -3.26 16.60
N VAL A 65 10.43 -3.92 17.31
CA VAL A 65 10.15 -3.67 18.73
C VAL A 65 10.72 -4.78 19.58
#